data_AF-A0A846LEL7-F1
#
_entry.id   AF-A0A846LEL7-F1
#
_cell.length_a   1.000
_cell.length_b   1.000
_cell.length_c   1.000
_cell.angle_alpha   90.00
_cell.angle_beta   90.00
_cell.angle_gamma   90.00
#
_symmetry.space_group_name_H-M   'P 1'
#
loop_
_entity.id
_entity.type
_entity.pdbx_description
1 polymer ?
#
loop_
_entity_poly.entity_id
_entity_poly.type
_entity_poly.pdbx_seq_one_letter_code
_entity_poly.pdbx_strand_id
1 'polypeptide(L)'
;MTQHQDQQTGAAGDESSPLRRAISGRLLYLFILGDVLGAGIYALVGEIAGEAGGAIWVPMLLALLLALLTAASYAELVTKYPRAGGSAVFAERAFGRPLVSFLVGYCMLAAGVTSAAGLSLAFAGDYLGVFLDVPAVPAAVVFLLLVALLNARGIQESVRANVVMTVVEVSGLLLIVVIGAIVLGRGDGDPGRVVQFPEGVSAGSAVLAAALLAYYSFVGFEVSANVAEEVQDVRRVYPRALFGALLTAGAVYVLVGLAASLVLPADELSGSTGPLLAVVQASGVAVPDQLFSVIALVAVANGALLTMIMASRMVFGLAEQRLLPATLGRVLPGRRTPWVAIVVTTAVAMGLTLVGDLGELANIVVLLLLLVFLSTNVAVLVLRRDRVAAEHFTAPVVLPVLAIASCLLLLSQQEAATWVRAGLLLLVGVLLYLLARAPWWGGRPARSGEPTRAA
;
A
#
# COMPACT_ATOMS: atom_id res chain seq x y z
N MET A 1 -59.36 12.86 23.50
CA MET A 1 -58.14 13.42 24.10
C MET A 1 -57.42 12.30 24.83
N THR A 2 -56.68 11.48 24.08
CA THR A 2 -55.70 10.49 24.58
C THR A 2 -54.95 9.96 23.36
N GLN A 3 -53.82 10.59 23.05
CA GLN A 3 -52.91 10.22 21.97
C GLN A 3 -51.85 9.23 22.48
N HIS A 4 -51.51 8.31 21.58
CA HIS A 4 -50.35 7.43 21.52
C HIS A 4 -49.10 7.91 22.28
N GLN A 5 -48.61 7.08 23.19
CA GLN A 5 -47.22 7.07 23.66
C GLN A 5 -46.53 5.81 23.13
N ASP A 6 -46.16 5.84 21.84
CA ASP A 6 -45.03 5.07 21.34
C ASP A 6 -43.75 5.80 21.80
N GLN A 7 -43.20 5.39 22.94
CA GLN A 7 -41.88 5.87 23.37
C GLN A 7 -40.81 5.19 22.53
N GLN A 8 -40.31 5.97 21.57
CA GLN A 8 -39.09 5.80 20.81
C GLN A 8 -37.92 5.34 21.71
N THR A 9 -37.57 4.06 21.65
CA THR A 9 -36.19 3.59 21.89
C THR A 9 -35.37 3.87 20.64
N GLY A 10 -35.11 5.16 20.40
CA GLY A 10 -34.15 5.62 19.41
C GLY A 10 -32.73 5.30 19.88
N ALA A 11 -32.01 4.57 19.05
CA ALA A 11 -30.61 4.22 19.24
C ALA A 11 -29.75 5.44 19.61
N ALA A 12 -29.20 5.45 20.81
CA ALA A 12 -28.05 6.28 21.17
C ALA A 12 -26.80 5.73 20.46
N GLY A 13 -26.68 6.03 19.17
CA GLY A 13 -25.56 5.61 18.32
C GLY A 13 -24.63 6.77 17.99
N ASP A 14 -23.49 6.83 18.67
CA ASP A 14 -22.20 7.17 18.04
C ASP A 14 -22.06 8.57 17.38
N GLU A 15 -22.57 9.64 18.02
CA GLU A 15 -22.54 11.04 17.53
C GLU A 15 -21.16 11.75 17.64
N SER A 16 -20.05 11.17 17.15
CA SER A 16 -18.77 11.93 17.13
C SER A 16 -17.94 11.87 15.86
N SER A 17 -18.46 11.27 14.78
CA SER A 17 -17.77 11.36 13.48
C SER A 17 -18.29 12.54 12.66
N PRO A 18 -17.43 13.49 12.26
CA PRO A 18 -17.81 14.58 11.35
C PRO A 18 -18.02 14.11 9.91
N LEU A 19 -17.74 12.84 9.58
CA LEU A 19 -17.79 12.27 8.23
C LEU A 19 -19.06 11.43 7.98
N ARG A 20 -19.59 11.51 6.76
CA ARG A 20 -20.80 10.77 6.35
C ARG A 20 -20.45 9.30 6.06
N ARG A 21 -21.15 8.37 6.73
CA ARG A 21 -20.98 6.92 6.53
C ARG A 21 -21.52 6.44 5.17
N ALA A 22 -20.74 6.60 4.11
CA ALA A 22 -21.13 6.31 2.72
C ALA A 22 -20.58 4.98 2.17
N ILE A 23 -19.59 4.38 2.82
CA ILE A 23 -18.89 3.19 2.30
C ILE A 23 -19.56 1.92 2.83
N SER A 24 -20.12 1.12 1.92
CA SER A 24 -20.69 -0.19 2.23
C SER A 24 -19.60 -1.26 2.30
N GLY A 25 -19.89 -2.41 2.90
CA GLY A 25 -18.90 -3.50 3.02
C GLY A 25 -18.39 -4.06 1.70
N ARG A 26 -19.23 -4.07 0.66
CA ARG A 26 -18.82 -4.51 -0.68
C ARG A 26 -17.87 -3.51 -1.33
N LEU A 27 -18.15 -2.21 -1.15
CA LEU A 27 -17.27 -1.15 -1.64
C LEU A 27 -15.94 -1.15 -0.87
N LEU A 28 -15.96 -1.39 0.45
CA LEU A 28 -14.76 -1.53 1.24
C LEU A 28 -13.92 -2.75 0.80
N TYR A 29 -14.56 -3.91 0.55
CA TYR A 29 -13.87 -5.09 0.04
C TYR A 29 -13.19 -4.81 -1.30
N LEU A 30 -13.90 -4.21 -2.27
CA LEU A 30 -13.32 -3.87 -3.57
C LEU A 30 -12.23 -2.80 -3.45
N PHE A 31 -12.39 -1.85 -2.53
CA PHE A 31 -11.38 -0.83 -2.24
C PHE A 31 -10.09 -1.46 -1.70
N ILE A 32 -10.18 -2.33 -0.69
CA ILE A 32 -9.03 -3.06 -0.14
C ILE A 32 -8.42 -3.97 -1.20
N LEU A 33 -9.27 -4.68 -1.95
CA LEU A 33 -8.82 -5.61 -2.98
C LEU A 33 -8.03 -4.88 -4.06
N GLY A 34 -8.48 -3.72 -4.54
CA GLY A 34 -7.75 -2.93 -5.54
C GLY A 34 -6.45 -2.35 -5.01
N ASP A 35 -6.48 -1.81 -3.80
CA ASP A 35 -5.27 -1.20 -3.22
C ASP A 35 -4.18 -2.24 -2.97
N VAL A 36 -4.56 -3.46 -2.56
CA VAL A 36 -3.64 -4.60 -2.45
C VAL A 36 -3.26 -5.13 -3.83
N LEU A 37 -4.25 -5.43 -4.69
CA LEU A 37 -4.00 -6.10 -5.97
C LEU A 37 -3.17 -5.30 -6.96
N GLY A 38 -3.11 -3.98 -6.78
CA GLY A 38 -2.67 -3.00 -7.77
C GLY A 38 -1.28 -3.24 -8.35
N ALA A 39 -0.45 -2.22 -8.33
CA ALA A 39 0.71 -2.18 -9.21
C ALA A 39 1.87 -3.13 -8.82
N GLY A 40 1.88 -3.63 -7.57
CA GLY A 40 2.98 -4.41 -7.02
C GLY A 40 3.27 -5.70 -7.79
N ILE A 41 2.25 -6.52 -8.06
CA ILE A 41 2.43 -7.79 -8.78
C ILE A 41 2.81 -7.58 -10.25
N TYR A 42 2.29 -6.53 -10.90
CA TYR A 42 2.64 -6.22 -12.28
C TYR A 42 4.12 -5.82 -12.41
N ALA A 43 4.63 -5.11 -11.42
CA ALA A 43 6.00 -4.61 -11.41
C ALA A 43 7.02 -5.63 -10.88
N LEU A 44 6.72 -6.36 -9.81
CA LEU A 44 7.73 -7.12 -9.05
C LEU A 44 7.77 -8.62 -9.30
N VAL A 45 6.89 -9.20 -10.11
CA VAL A 45 6.95 -10.67 -10.36
C VAL A 45 8.30 -11.11 -10.90
N GLY A 46 8.95 -10.31 -11.74
CA GLY A 46 10.28 -10.57 -12.28
C GLY A 46 11.37 -10.56 -11.22
N GLU A 47 11.39 -9.52 -10.38
CA GLU A 47 12.32 -9.40 -9.24
C GLU A 47 12.17 -10.59 -8.27
N ILE A 48 10.93 -11.02 -8.02
CA ILE A 48 10.62 -12.16 -7.15
C ILE A 48 11.07 -13.47 -7.79
N ALA A 49 10.95 -13.61 -9.12
CA ALA A 49 11.47 -14.76 -9.85
C ALA A 49 13.02 -14.81 -9.79
N GLY A 50 13.69 -13.67 -9.83
CA GLY A 50 15.15 -13.59 -9.68
C GLY A 50 15.65 -14.15 -8.35
N GLU A 51 14.93 -13.85 -7.25
CA GLU A 51 15.29 -14.30 -5.90
C GLU A 51 14.78 -15.72 -5.58
N ALA A 52 13.57 -16.09 -6.04
CA ALA A 52 12.92 -17.36 -5.70
C ALA A 52 13.14 -18.48 -6.73
N GLY A 53 13.66 -18.16 -7.92
CA GLY A 53 13.58 -19.02 -9.08
C GLY A 53 12.14 -19.18 -9.57
N GLY A 54 11.81 -20.35 -10.11
CA GLY A 54 10.46 -20.65 -10.58
C GLY A 54 9.45 -20.92 -9.45
N ALA A 55 9.89 -21.02 -8.19
CA ALA A 55 9.01 -21.20 -7.04
C ALA A 55 8.31 -19.91 -6.53
N ILE A 56 7.99 -18.97 -7.43
CA ILE A 56 7.39 -17.63 -7.15
C ILE A 56 6.18 -17.69 -6.21
N TRP A 57 5.38 -18.75 -6.30
CA TRP A 57 4.18 -18.93 -5.49
C TRP A 57 4.45 -19.14 -3.99
N VAL A 58 5.63 -19.68 -3.63
CA VAL A 58 5.98 -19.96 -2.22
C VAL A 58 6.24 -18.66 -1.44
N PRO A 59 7.08 -17.72 -1.93
CA PRO A 59 7.20 -16.39 -1.33
C PRO A 59 5.88 -15.62 -1.27
N MET A 60 5.03 -15.73 -2.31
CA MET A 60 3.70 -15.10 -2.32
C MET A 60 2.81 -15.61 -1.19
N LEU A 61 2.79 -16.94 -0.99
CA LEU A 61 2.03 -17.56 0.08
C LEU A 61 2.58 -17.16 1.45
N LEU A 62 3.91 -17.13 1.60
CA LEU A 62 4.54 -16.68 2.84
C LEU A 62 4.17 -15.21 3.13
N ALA A 63 4.33 -14.32 2.14
CA ALA A 63 3.98 -12.90 2.27
C ALA A 63 2.50 -12.70 2.63
N LEU A 64 1.58 -13.47 2.04
CA LEU A 64 0.16 -13.48 2.42
C LEU A 64 -0.02 -13.83 3.90
N LEU A 65 0.62 -14.91 4.38
CA LEU A 65 0.52 -15.32 5.77
C LEU A 65 1.03 -14.21 6.70
N LEU A 66 2.16 -13.58 6.37
CA LEU A 66 2.72 -12.48 7.14
C LEU A 66 1.82 -11.24 7.14
N ALA A 67 1.20 -10.93 6.00
CA ALA A 67 0.23 -9.84 5.87
C ALA A 67 -1.02 -10.11 6.71
N LEU A 68 -1.56 -11.33 6.71
CA LEU A 68 -2.73 -11.72 7.52
C LEU A 68 -2.49 -11.55 9.03
N LEU A 69 -1.28 -11.84 9.52
CA LEU A 69 -0.92 -11.61 10.92
C LEU A 69 -1.04 -10.14 11.29
N THR A 70 -0.52 -9.24 10.46
CA THR A 70 -0.62 -7.78 10.67
C THR A 70 -2.04 -7.26 10.44
N ALA A 71 -2.77 -7.83 9.47
CA ALA A 71 -4.16 -7.48 9.20
C ALA A 71 -5.07 -7.76 10.42
N ALA A 72 -4.79 -8.81 11.19
CA ALA A 72 -5.51 -9.09 12.43
C ALA A 72 -5.34 -7.96 13.47
N SER A 73 -4.13 -7.42 13.58
CA SER A 73 -3.83 -6.26 14.42
C SER A 73 -4.58 -4.99 13.95
N TYR A 74 -4.61 -4.74 12.65
CA TYR A 74 -5.38 -3.64 12.07
C TYR A 74 -6.89 -3.81 12.28
N ALA A 75 -7.43 -5.01 12.09
CA ALA A 75 -8.85 -5.29 12.32
C ALA A 75 -9.25 -4.99 13.77
N GLU A 76 -8.44 -5.36 14.75
CA GLU A 76 -8.70 -5.07 16.16
C GLU A 76 -8.65 -3.56 16.44
N LEU A 77 -7.60 -2.85 16.00
CA LEU A 77 -7.46 -1.42 16.26
C LEU A 77 -8.51 -0.57 15.55
N VAL A 78 -8.82 -0.86 14.29
CA VAL A 78 -9.82 -0.10 13.53
C VAL A 78 -11.22 -0.30 14.09
N THR A 79 -11.58 -1.52 14.48
CA THR A 79 -12.91 -1.77 15.07
C THR A 79 -13.05 -1.23 16.49
N LYS A 80 -11.95 -1.20 17.26
CA LYS A 80 -11.88 -0.59 18.59
C LYS A 80 -11.90 0.93 18.54
N TYR A 81 -11.18 1.50 17.58
CA TYR A 81 -10.95 2.93 17.42
C TYR A 81 -11.22 3.36 15.96
N PRO A 82 -12.49 3.47 15.54
CA PRO A 82 -12.84 3.84 14.18
C PRO A 82 -12.66 5.34 13.98
N ARG A 83 -11.41 5.79 13.93
CA ARG A 83 -11.03 7.18 13.64
C ARG A 83 -10.13 7.26 12.41
N ALA A 84 -10.27 8.34 11.65
CA ALA A 84 -9.41 8.66 10.53
C ALA A 84 -7.98 8.96 11.04
N GLY A 85 -6.97 8.57 10.25
CA GLY A 85 -5.55 8.80 10.56
C GLY A 85 -4.71 7.54 10.80
N GLY A 86 -5.30 6.35 10.66
CA GLY A 86 -4.57 5.09 10.49
C GLY A 86 -3.53 4.78 11.57
N SER A 87 -2.36 4.28 11.15
CA SER A 87 -1.30 3.80 12.05
C SER A 87 -0.66 4.89 12.92
N ALA A 88 -0.60 6.14 12.44
CA ALA A 88 -0.07 7.25 13.22
C ALA A 88 -0.94 7.52 14.45
N VAL A 89 -2.28 7.49 14.31
CA VAL A 89 -3.23 7.65 15.42
C VAL A 89 -3.12 6.49 16.41
N PHE A 90 -2.92 5.26 15.92
CA PHE A 90 -2.71 4.11 16.78
C PHE A 90 -1.41 4.24 17.60
N ALA A 91 -0.33 4.68 16.96
CA ALA A 91 0.95 4.93 17.63
C ALA A 91 0.85 6.06 18.67
N GLU A 92 0.15 7.15 18.36
CA GLU A 92 -0.08 8.26 19.29
C GLU A 92 -0.79 7.78 20.56
N ARG A 93 -1.87 7.01 20.40
CA ARG A 93 -2.64 6.47 21.52
C ARG A 93 -1.86 5.45 22.35
N ALA A 94 -1.13 4.55 21.70
CA ALA A 94 -0.41 3.50 22.39
C ALA A 94 0.80 4.03 23.18
N PHE A 95 1.57 4.94 22.59
CA PHE A 95 2.86 5.35 23.17
C PHE A 95 2.81 6.71 23.88
N GLY A 96 1.78 7.53 23.63
CA GLY A 96 1.65 8.88 24.22
C GLY A 96 2.79 9.83 23.86
N ARG A 97 3.59 9.50 22.83
CA ARG A 97 4.77 10.26 22.40
C ARG A 97 4.54 10.84 21.00
N PRO A 98 4.41 12.17 20.86
CA PRO A 98 4.20 12.81 19.56
C PRO A 98 5.29 12.49 18.52
N LEU A 99 6.52 12.23 18.97
CA LEU A 99 7.62 11.84 18.07
C LEU A 99 7.36 10.50 17.40
N VAL A 100 6.83 9.51 18.14
CA VAL A 100 6.58 8.17 17.59
C VAL A 100 5.43 8.22 16.58
N SER A 101 4.34 8.93 16.91
CA SER A 101 3.23 9.16 15.98
C SER A 101 3.71 9.85 14.70
N PHE A 102 4.51 10.92 14.83
CA PHE A 102 5.07 11.62 13.68
C PHE A 102 5.97 10.72 12.83
N LEU A 103 6.88 9.95 13.45
CA LEU A 103 7.78 9.06 12.71
C LEU A 103 7.01 7.96 11.98
N VAL A 104 5.98 7.38 12.59
CA VAL A 104 5.11 6.38 11.93
C VAL A 104 4.39 6.99 10.73
N GLY A 105 3.81 8.19 10.89
CA GLY A 105 3.21 8.92 9.77
C GLY A 105 4.24 9.25 8.68
N TYR A 106 5.43 9.72 9.06
CA TYR A 106 6.50 10.02 8.13
C TYR A 106 6.99 8.78 7.38
N CYS A 107 7.09 7.61 8.03
CA CYS A 107 7.39 6.35 7.35
C CYS A 107 6.35 6.03 6.29
N MET A 108 5.05 6.20 6.58
CA MET A 108 3.99 6.00 5.58
C MET A 108 4.11 6.99 4.42
N LEU A 109 4.41 8.27 4.70
CA LEU A 109 4.64 9.28 3.67
C LEU A 109 5.82 8.90 2.78
N ALA A 110 6.97 8.60 3.39
CA ALA A 110 8.19 8.24 2.68
C ALA A 110 8.01 6.96 1.86
N ALA A 111 7.31 5.95 2.41
CA ALA A 111 6.91 4.75 1.69
C ALA A 111 6.02 5.07 0.49
N GLY A 112 4.99 5.91 0.65
CA GLY A 112 4.13 6.32 -0.46
C GLY A 112 4.86 7.04 -1.58
N VAL A 113 5.77 7.97 -1.25
CA VAL A 113 6.57 8.70 -2.26
C VAL A 113 7.58 7.77 -2.96
N THR A 114 8.22 6.87 -2.22
CA THR A 114 9.17 5.89 -2.77
C THR A 114 8.46 4.86 -3.64
N SER A 115 7.26 4.43 -3.23
CA SER A 115 6.39 3.54 -4.00
C SER A 115 5.97 4.18 -5.32
N ALA A 116 5.53 5.44 -5.31
CA ALA A 116 5.20 6.17 -6.53
C ALA A 116 6.38 6.27 -7.51
N ALA A 117 7.60 6.45 -7.01
CA ALA A 117 8.82 6.40 -7.83
C ALA A 117 9.02 5.01 -8.46
N GLY A 118 8.94 3.93 -7.67
CA GLY A 118 9.05 2.56 -8.20
C GLY A 118 7.99 2.25 -9.24
N LEU A 119 6.73 2.58 -8.97
CA LEU A 119 5.64 2.38 -9.92
C LEU A 119 5.80 3.21 -11.20
N SER A 120 6.40 4.40 -11.13
CA SER A 120 6.70 5.17 -12.33
C SER A 120 7.77 4.52 -13.22
N LEU A 121 8.76 3.83 -12.63
CA LEU A 121 9.74 3.05 -13.38
C LEU A 121 9.08 1.83 -14.04
N ALA A 122 8.22 1.12 -13.30
CA ALA A 122 7.45 -0.01 -13.85
C ALA A 122 6.51 0.43 -15.00
N PHE A 123 5.87 1.60 -14.86
CA PHE A 123 5.04 2.17 -15.93
C PHE A 123 5.86 2.45 -17.18
N ALA A 124 7.06 3.00 -17.01
CA ALA A 124 7.96 3.40 -18.09
C ALA A 124 8.75 2.24 -18.73
N GLY A 125 8.63 1.03 -18.19
CA GLY A 125 9.26 -0.18 -18.72
C GLY A 125 8.54 -0.75 -19.94
N ASP A 126 8.63 -2.08 -20.10
CA ASP A 126 8.16 -2.81 -21.28
C ASP A 126 6.67 -2.56 -21.59
N TYR A 127 5.85 -2.27 -20.56
CA TYR A 127 4.44 -1.94 -20.73
C TYR A 127 4.21 -0.69 -21.59
N LEU A 128 4.99 0.38 -21.39
CA LEU A 128 4.92 1.57 -22.24
C LEU A 128 5.68 1.36 -23.55
N GLY A 129 6.74 0.54 -23.51
CA GLY A 129 7.56 0.16 -24.66
C GLY A 129 6.77 -0.44 -25.84
N VAL A 130 5.63 -1.09 -25.56
CA VAL A 130 4.71 -1.58 -26.60
C VAL A 130 4.13 -0.46 -27.49
N PHE A 131 4.01 0.76 -26.94
CA PHE A 131 3.44 1.90 -27.65
C PHE A 131 4.49 2.90 -28.09
N LEU A 132 5.49 3.16 -27.25
CA LEU A 132 6.47 4.20 -27.42
C LEU A 132 7.85 3.68 -27.01
N ASP A 133 8.79 3.71 -27.95
CA ASP A 133 10.20 3.42 -27.68
C ASP A 133 10.87 4.68 -27.12
N VAL A 134 10.82 4.83 -25.79
CA VAL A 134 11.38 5.97 -25.06
C VAL A 134 12.19 5.51 -23.85
N PRO A 135 13.26 6.21 -23.47
CA PRO A 135 14.04 5.83 -22.29
C PRO A 135 13.19 5.87 -21.01
N ALA A 136 13.31 4.83 -20.18
CA ALA A 136 12.45 4.61 -19.02
C ALA A 136 12.47 5.78 -18.02
N VAL A 137 13.65 6.31 -17.70
CA VAL A 137 13.78 7.37 -16.68
C VAL A 137 13.08 8.69 -17.08
N PRO A 138 13.32 9.26 -18.29
CA PRO A 138 12.53 10.39 -18.78
C PRO A 138 11.02 10.11 -18.84
N ALA A 139 10.61 8.92 -19.27
CA ALA A 139 9.20 8.55 -19.32
C ALA A 139 8.57 8.46 -17.92
N ALA A 140 9.27 7.92 -16.94
CA ALA A 140 8.86 7.88 -15.53
C ALA A 140 8.68 9.29 -14.95
N VAL A 141 9.62 10.21 -15.25
CA VAL A 141 9.53 11.62 -14.84
C VAL A 141 8.31 12.30 -15.45
N VAL A 142 8.08 12.13 -16.75
CA VAL A 142 6.89 12.68 -17.43
C VAL A 142 5.61 12.08 -16.86
N PHE A 143 5.59 10.77 -16.61
CA PHE A 143 4.46 10.09 -15.99
C PHE A 143 4.16 10.65 -14.59
N LEU A 144 5.17 10.85 -13.73
CA LEU A 144 5.01 11.48 -12.42
C LEU A 144 4.48 12.91 -12.52
N LEU A 145 4.89 13.69 -13.53
CA LEU A 145 4.34 15.02 -13.80
C LEU A 145 2.87 14.96 -14.19
N LEU A 146 2.47 13.98 -15.00
CA LEU A 146 1.06 13.75 -15.35
C LEU A 146 0.24 13.36 -14.12
N VAL A 147 0.73 12.43 -13.29
CA VAL A 147 0.11 12.05 -12.01
C VAL A 147 -0.01 13.26 -11.09
N ALA A 148 1.01 14.12 -11.01
CA ALA A 148 0.96 15.35 -10.22
C ALA A 148 -0.11 16.33 -10.72
N LEU A 149 -0.25 16.48 -12.04
CA LEU A 149 -1.27 17.33 -12.65
C LEU A 149 -2.69 16.79 -12.43
N LEU A 150 -2.86 15.47 -12.50
CA LEU A 150 -4.12 14.78 -12.20
C LEU A 150 -4.48 14.95 -10.72
N ASN A 151 -3.52 14.77 -9.82
CA ASN A 151 -3.67 15.01 -8.39
C ASN A 151 -4.03 16.49 -8.12
N ALA A 152 -3.34 17.44 -8.77
CA ALA A 152 -3.59 18.88 -8.63
C ALA A 152 -4.97 19.32 -9.15
N ARG A 153 -5.46 18.68 -10.23
CA ARG A 153 -6.84 18.87 -10.74
C ARG A 153 -7.89 18.49 -9.70
N GLY A 154 -7.52 17.72 -8.68
CA GLY A 154 -8.43 17.27 -7.66
C GLY A 154 -9.29 16.13 -8.17
N ILE A 155 -8.65 15.12 -8.76
CA ILE A 155 -9.23 13.79 -8.91
C ILE A 155 -9.26 13.17 -7.51
N GLN A 156 -10.04 13.76 -6.61
CA GLN A 156 -10.61 13.05 -5.48
C GLN A 156 -11.73 12.20 -6.08
N GLU A 157 -11.32 11.23 -6.89
CA GLU A 157 -12.27 10.43 -7.63
C GLU A 157 -13.11 9.61 -6.67
N SER A 158 -14.38 9.51 -7.02
CA SER A 158 -15.36 8.70 -6.33
C SER A 158 -14.78 7.32 -6.07
N VAL A 159 -15.02 6.73 -4.90
CA VAL A 159 -14.77 5.30 -4.58
C VAL A 159 -15.14 4.37 -5.75
N ARG A 160 -16.10 4.78 -6.58
CA ARG A 160 -16.52 4.10 -7.82
C ARG A 160 -15.43 4.01 -8.91
N ALA A 161 -14.63 5.04 -9.13
CA ALA A 161 -13.59 5.00 -10.15
C ALA A 161 -12.45 4.04 -9.75
N ASN A 162 -12.09 4.04 -8.45
CA ASN A 162 -11.18 3.03 -7.90
C ASN A 162 -11.73 1.62 -8.15
N VAL A 163 -13.03 1.38 -7.90
CA VAL A 163 -13.66 0.09 -8.19
C VAL A 163 -13.54 -0.30 -9.67
N VAL A 164 -13.69 0.63 -10.61
CA VAL A 164 -13.51 0.35 -12.04
C VAL A 164 -12.07 -0.05 -12.34
N MET A 165 -11.09 0.69 -11.81
CA MET A 165 -9.66 0.37 -11.99
C MET A 165 -9.33 -0.99 -11.38
N THR A 166 -9.85 -1.31 -10.19
CA THR A 166 -9.71 -2.63 -9.56
C THR A 166 -10.28 -3.76 -10.43
N VAL A 167 -11.45 -3.56 -11.05
CA VAL A 167 -12.02 -4.58 -11.95
C VAL A 167 -11.12 -4.81 -13.16
N VAL A 168 -10.55 -3.74 -13.73
CA VAL A 168 -9.58 -3.83 -14.83
C VAL A 168 -8.31 -4.56 -14.38
N GLU A 169 -7.75 -4.19 -13.23
CA GLU A 169 -6.57 -4.84 -12.62
C GLU A 169 -6.77 -6.33 -12.40
N VAL A 170 -7.88 -6.71 -11.74
CA VAL A 170 -8.25 -8.11 -11.49
C VAL A 170 -8.40 -8.87 -12.80
N SER A 171 -9.03 -8.25 -13.81
CA SER A 171 -9.23 -8.92 -15.11
C SER A 171 -7.91 -9.25 -15.81
N GLY A 172 -6.90 -8.39 -15.73
CA GLY A 172 -5.57 -8.66 -16.28
C GLY A 172 -4.85 -9.80 -15.56
N LEU A 173 -4.94 -9.86 -14.23
CA LEU A 173 -4.34 -10.95 -13.46
C LEU A 173 -5.05 -12.28 -13.72
N LEU A 174 -6.38 -12.28 -13.80
CA LEU A 174 -7.14 -13.47 -14.17
C LEU A 174 -6.82 -13.92 -15.59
N LEU A 175 -6.55 -13.00 -16.51
CA LEU A 175 -6.10 -13.33 -17.87
C LEU A 175 -4.77 -14.08 -17.84
N ILE A 176 -3.79 -13.67 -17.02
CA ILE A 176 -2.53 -14.41 -16.83
C ILE A 176 -2.78 -15.82 -16.29
N VAL A 177 -3.67 -15.97 -15.31
CA VAL A 177 -4.03 -17.30 -14.77
C VAL A 177 -4.65 -18.19 -15.85
N VAL A 178 -5.55 -17.63 -16.68
CA VAL A 178 -6.16 -18.35 -17.80
C VAL A 178 -5.12 -18.75 -18.85
N ILE A 179 -4.19 -17.85 -19.18
CA ILE A 179 -3.09 -18.12 -20.09
C ILE A 179 -2.23 -19.28 -19.58
N GLY A 180 -1.83 -19.25 -18.31
CA GLY A 180 -1.07 -20.33 -17.68
C GLY A 180 -1.81 -21.68 -17.74
N ALA A 181 -3.13 -21.67 -17.50
CA ALA A 181 -3.96 -22.87 -17.60
C ALA A 181 -4.06 -23.40 -19.05
N ILE A 182 -4.15 -22.51 -20.05
CA ILE A 182 -4.16 -22.89 -21.47
C ILE A 182 -2.82 -23.50 -21.88
N VAL A 183 -1.71 -22.87 -21.52
CA VAL A 183 -0.35 -23.35 -21.82
C VAL A 183 -0.10 -24.72 -21.18
N LEU A 184 -0.51 -24.89 -19.93
CA LEU A 184 -0.46 -26.19 -19.24
C LEU A 184 -1.33 -27.24 -19.95
N GLY A 185 -2.54 -26.87 -20.38
CA GLY A 185 -3.47 -27.77 -21.08
C GLY A 185 -3.01 -28.17 -22.49
N ARG A 186 -2.20 -27.33 -23.15
CA ARG A 186 -1.57 -27.64 -24.45
C ARG A 186 -0.36 -28.56 -24.32
N GLY A 187 0.24 -28.65 -23.12
CA GLY A 187 1.48 -29.37 -22.88
C GLY A 187 2.74 -28.57 -23.20
N ASP A 188 2.61 -27.27 -23.48
CA ASP A 188 3.73 -26.36 -23.76
C ASP A 188 4.35 -25.80 -22.48
N GLY A 189 3.67 -25.93 -21.34
CA GLY A 189 4.16 -25.50 -20.03
C GLY A 189 5.09 -26.52 -19.38
N ASP A 190 5.95 -26.04 -18.48
CA ASP A 190 6.90 -26.87 -17.74
C ASP A 190 6.55 -26.88 -16.24
N PRO A 191 5.83 -27.91 -15.74
CA PRO A 191 5.49 -28.05 -14.32
C PRO A 191 6.70 -28.19 -13.41
N GLY A 192 7.87 -28.58 -13.93
CA GLY A 192 9.09 -28.71 -13.13
C GLY A 192 9.59 -27.36 -12.61
N ARG A 193 9.33 -26.27 -13.34
CA ARG A 193 9.78 -24.92 -12.99
C ARG A 193 9.16 -24.41 -11.69
N VAL A 194 7.92 -24.80 -11.37
CA VAL A 194 7.21 -24.28 -10.18
C VAL A 194 7.84 -24.69 -8.85
N VAL A 195 8.79 -25.63 -8.88
CA VAL A 195 9.56 -26.09 -7.71
C VAL A 195 11.07 -25.86 -7.90
N GLN A 196 11.47 -25.13 -8.94
CA GLN A 196 12.87 -24.83 -9.22
C GLN A 196 13.32 -23.62 -8.39
N PHE A 197 14.32 -23.83 -7.54
CA PHE A 197 15.00 -22.79 -6.78
C PHE A 197 16.34 -22.44 -7.43
N PRO A 198 16.90 -21.24 -7.16
CA PRO A 198 18.22 -20.86 -7.66
C PRO A 198 19.31 -21.84 -7.22
N GLU A 199 20.25 -22.14 -8.11
CA GLU A 199 21.37 -23.04 -7.79
C GLU A 199 22.30 -22.41 -6.74
N GLY A 200 22.78 -23.20 -5.79
CA GLY A 200 23.72 -22.75 -4.76
C GLY A 200 23.10 -21.97 -3.58
N VAL A 201 21.78 -21.71 -3.61
CA VAL A 201 21.05 -21.04 -2.52
C VAL A 201 20.09 -22.04 -1.86
N SER A 202 19.98 -22.00 -0.53
CA SER A 202 18.99 -22.85 0.16
C SER A 202 17.57 -22.38 -0.18
N ALA A 203 16.63 -23.32 -0.36
CA ALA A 203 15.24 -22.96 -0.65
C ALA A 203 14.65 -22.02 0.42
N GLY A 204 15.02 -22.19 1.69
CA GLY A 204 14.56 -21.33 2.78
C GLY A 204 15.06 -19.89 2.67
N SER A 205 16.33 -19.68 2.31
CA SER A 205 16.88 -18.33 2.13
C SER A 205 16.33 -17.64 0.89
N ALA A 206 16.18 -18.37 -0.23
CA ALA A 206 15.58 -17.85 -1.46
C ALA A 206 14.13 -17.41 -1.23
N VAL A 207 13.33 -18.26 -0.56
CA VAL A 207 11.94 -17.92 -0.22
C VAL A 207 11.87 -16.70 0.69
N LEU A 208 12.78 -16.58 1.66
CA LEU A 208 12.76 -15.48 2.62
C LEU A 208 13.18 -14.14 1.98
N ALA A 209 14.18 -14.14 1.09
CA ALA A 209 14.59 -12.96 0.33
C ALA A 209 13.46 -12.50 -0.60
N ALA A 210 12.93 -13.43 -1.41
CA ALA A 210 11.81 -13.16 -2.31
C ALA A 210 10.52 -12.77 -1.56
N ALA A 211 10.33 -13.22 -0.31
CA ALA A 211 9.17 -12.86 0.49
C ALA A 211 9.18 -11.37 0.87
N LEU A 212 10.34 -10.71 0.96
CA LEU A 212 10.41 -9.25 1.17
C LEU A 212 9.82 -8.49 -0.01
N LEU A 213 10.23 -8.85 -1.22
CA LEU A 213 9.69 -8.28 -2.46
C LEU A 213 8.21 -8.65 -2.63
N ALA A 214 7.83 -9.89 -2.34
CA ALA A 214 6.43 -10.32 -2.38
C ALA A 214 5.56 -9.59 -1.36
N TYR A 215 6.11 -9.23 -0.20
CA TYR A 215 5.41 -8.46 0.81
C TYR A 215 5.00 -7.08 0.30
N TYR A 216 5.79 -6.46 -0.57
CA TYR A 216 5.42 -5.21 -1.25
C TYR A 216 4.09 -5.35 -2.01
N SER A 217 3.84 -6.48 -2.68
CA SER A 217 2.58 -6.70 -3.40
C SER A 217 1.38 -6.79 -2.46
N PHE A 218 1.57 -7.06 -1.17
CA PHE A 218 0.47 -7.07 -0.20
C PHE A 218 0.27 -5.75 0.53
N VAL A 219 1.12 -4.75 0.28
CA VAL A 219 0.97 -3.40 0.83
C VAL A 219 -0.28 -2.74 0.26
N GLY A 220 -1.00 -1.98 1.08
CA GLY A 220 -2.20 -1.22 0.69
C GLY A 220 -3.39 -1.49 1.61
N PHE A 221 -3.48 -2.69 2.18
CA PHE A 221 -4.60 -3.00 3.08
C PHE A 221 -4.70 -2.03 4.27
N GLU A 222 -3.58 -1.46 4.72
CA GLU A 222 -3.51 -0.47 5.79
C GLU A 222 -4.14 0.88 5.43
N VAL A 223 -4.21 1.22 4.14
CA VAL A 223 -4.83 2.47 3.67
C VAL A 223 -6.33 2.47 3.98
N SER A 224 -6.95 1.29 4.02
CA SER A 224 -8.36 1.14 4.40
C SER A 224 -8.67 1.58 5.84
N ALA A 225 -7.67 1.62 6.73
CA ALA A 225 -7.84 2.16 8.08
C ALA A 225 -8.14 3.68 8.06
N ASN A 226 -7.71 4.41 7.03
CA ASN A 226 -7.92 5.85 6.92
C ASN A 226 -9.38 6.21 6.61
N VAL A 227 -10.11 5.32 5.93
CA VAL A 227 -11.53 5.53 5.57
C VAL A 227 -12.49 4.88 6.57
N ALA A 228 -11.98 4.35 7.69
CA ALA A 228 -12.77 3.62 8.68
C ALA A 228 -13.96 4.43 9.24
N GLU A 229 -13.84 5.75 9.39
CA GLU A 229 -14.92 6.64 9.84
C GLU A 229 -16.09 6.73 8.84
N GLU A 230 -15.84 6.48 7.55
CA GLU A 230 -16.82 6.55 6.47
C GLU A 230 -17.49 5.18 6.21
N VAL A 231 -17.04 4.11 6.88
CA VAL A 231 -17.57 2.75 6.72
C VAL A 231 -18.84 2.55 7.54
N GLN A 232 -19.87 2.02 6.87
CA GLN A 232 -21.11 1.61 7.52
C GLN A 232 -20.87 0.34 8.36
N ASP A 233 -21.24 0.39 9.64
CA ASP A 233 -21.08 -0.73 10.59
C ASP A 233 -19.65 -1.32 10.59
N VAL A 234 -18.66 -0.41 10.69
CA VAL A 234 -17.21 -0.71 10.62
C VAL A 234 -16.80 -1.90 11.49
N ARG A 235 -17.38 -2.04 12.68
CA ARG A 235 -17.05 -3.12 13.63
C ARG A 235 -17.34 -4.53 13.10
N ARG A 236 -18.39 -4.70 12.31
CA ARG A 236 -18.79 -6.00 11.75
C ARG A 236 -18.30 -6.19 10.33
N VAL A 237 -18.25 -5.10 9.57
CA VAL A 237 -17.99 -5.12 8.14
C VAL A 237 -16.49 -5.11 7.83
N TYR A 238 -15.72 -4.32 8.58
CA TYR A 238 -14.30 -4.12 8.31
C TYR A 238 -13.47 -5.41 8.37
N PRO A 239 -13.58 -6.27 9.43
CA PRO A 239 -12.78 -7.49 9.48
C PRO A 239 -13.08 -8.44 8.32
N ARG A 240 -14.36 -8.58 7.94
CA ARG A 240 -14.77 -9.45 6.82
C ARG A 240 -14.25 -8.94 5.48
N ALA A 241 -14.33 -7.62 5.26
CA ALA A 241 -13.80 -7.00 4.05
C ALA A 241 -12.28 -7.13 3.97
N LEU A 242 -11.56 -6.87 5.07
CA LEU A 242 -10.10 -6.93 5.14
C LEU A 242 -9.56 -8.34 4.87
N PHE A 243 -10.02 -9.33 5.64
CA PHE A 243 -9.54 -10.72 5.46
C PHE A 243 -10.00 -11.30 4.13
N GLY A 244 -11.24 -11.02 3.71
CA GLY A 244 -11.74 -11.48 2.43
C GLY A 244 -10.90 -10.96 1.26
N ALA A 245 -10.58 -9.66 1.26
CA ALA A 245 -9.80 -9.03 0.20
C ALA A 245 -8.36 -9.57 0.17
N LEU A 246 -7.70 -9.69 1.33
CA LEU A 246 -6.35 -10.25 1.41
C LEU A 246 -6.28 -11.71 0.95
N LEU A 247 -7.24 -12.55 1.36
CA LEU A 247 -7.28 -13.95 0.92
C LEU A 247 -7.54 -14.07 -0.58
N THR A 248 -8.40 -13.21 -1.14
CA THR A 248 -8.67 -13.19 -2.57
C THR A 248 -7.45 -12.72 -3.36
N ALA A 249 -6.81 -11.63 -2.92
CA ALA A 249 -5.59 -11.11 -3.52
C ALA A 249 -4.46 -12.16 -3.49
N GLY A 250 -4.25 -12.78 -2.34
CA GLY A 250 -3.23 -13.80 -2.17
C GLY A 250 -3.48 -15.05 -3.02
N ALA A 251 -4.73 -15.50 -3.15
CA ALA A 251 -5.07 -16.58 -4.06
C ALA A 251 -4.75 -16.21 -5.52
N VAL A 252 -5.11 -15.01 -5.96
CA VAL A 252 -4.79 -14.53 -7.32
C VAL A 252 -3.27 -14.46 -7.52
N TYR A 253 -2.51 -13.93 -6.57
CA TYR A 253 -1.06 -13.82 -6.68
C TYR A 253 -0.34 -15.15 -6.71
N VAL A 254 -0.77 -16.12 -5.89
CA VAL A 254 -0.25 -17.49 -5.94
C VAL A 254 -0.53 -18.12 -7.30
N LEU A 255 -1.74 -17.95 -7.85
CA LEU A 255 -2.09 -18.47 -9.17
C LEU A 255 -1.31 -17.78 -10.30
N VAL A 256 -1.10 -16.46 -10.22
CA VAL A 256 -0.28 -15.70 -11.18
C VAL A 256 1.18 -16.15 -11.11
N GLY A 257 1.75 -16.33 -9.91
CA GLY A 257 3.11 -16.84 -9.75
C GLY A 257 3.28 -18.25 -10.32
N LEU A 258 2.31 -19.14 -10.11
CA LEU A 258 2.29 -20.46 -10.75
C LEU A 258 2.21 -20.34 -12.27
N ALA A 259 1.29 -19.53 -12.79
CA ALA A 259 1.12 -19.33 -14.22
C ALA A 259 2.36 -18.76 -14.89
N ALA A 260 3.02 -17.76 -14.29
CA ALA A 260 4.23 -17.14 -14.83
C ALA A 260 5.36 -18.16 -14.95
N SER A 261 5.64 -18.91 -13.88
CA SER A 261 6.71 -19.93 -13.86
C SER A 261 6.45 -21.11 -14.80
N LEU A 262 5.18 -21.44 -15.07
CA LEU A 262 4.83 -22.50 -16.03
C LEU A 262 5.15 -22.10 -17.48
N VAL A 263 5.03 -20.81 -17.80
CA VAL A 263 5.19 -20.29 -19.17
C VAL A 263 6.65 -19.92 -19.43
N LEU A 264 7.30 -19.19 -18.52
CA LEU A 264 8.66 -18.67 -18.71
C LEU A 264 9.62 -19.10 -17.60
N PRO A 265 10.92 -19.31 -17.93
CA PRO A 265 11.95 -19.53 -16.92
C PRO A 265 12.21 -18.25 -16.11
N ALA A 266 12.71 -18.43 -14.88
CA ALA A 266 12.93 -17.35 -13.94
C ALA A 266 13.90 -16.26 -14.45
N ASP A 267 14.91 -16.65 -15.23
CA ASP A 267 15.90 -15.72 -15.80
C ASP A 267 15.30 -14.78 -16.87
N GLU A 268 14.31 -15.26 -17.63
CA GLU A 268 13.59 -14.41 -18.59
C GLU A 268 12.59 -13.49 -17.89
N LEU A 269 11.98 -13.96 -16.79
CA LEU A 269 11.09 -13.14 -15.97
C LEU A 269 11.85 -12.04 -15.24
N SER A 270 13.01 -12.33 -14.65
CA SER A 270 13.83 -11.36 -13.93
C SER A 270 14.53 -10.35 -14.84
N GLY A 271 14.81 -10.73 -16.09
CA GLY A 271 15.38 -9.83 -17.09
C GLY A 271 14.37 -8.85 -17.73
N SER A 272 13.06 -9.02 -17.50
CA SER A 272 12.02 -8.18 -18.08
C SER A 272 11.51 -7.12 -17.11
N THR A 273 11.32 -5.89 -17.61
CA THR A 273 10.69 -4.81 -16.84
C THR A 273 9.16 -4.85 -16.88
N GLY A 274 8.59 -5.69 -17.76
CA GLY A 274 7.17 -6.07 -17.81
C GLY A 274 7.00 -7.59 -17.80
N PRO A 275 7.32 -8.29 -16.70
CA PRO A 275 7.39 -9.75 -16.65
C PRO A 275 6.08 -10.45 -17.03
N LEU A 276 4.94 -9.88 -16.62
CA LEU A 276 3.63 -10.45 -17.00
C LEU A 276 3.31 -10.23 -18.48
N LEU A 277 3.83 -9.18 -19.12
CA LEU A 277 3.71 -8.99 -20.57
C LEU A 277 4.56 -10.04 -21.31
N ALA A 278 5.78 -10.30 -20.82
CA ALA A 278 6.63 -11.37 -21.36
C ALA A 278 5.92 -12.73 -21.31
N VAL A 279 5.20 -13.04 -20.21
CA VAL A 279 4.37 -14.26 -20.11
C VAL A 279 3.29 -14.30 -21.19
N VAL A 280 2.61 -13.18 -21.47
CA VAL A 280 1.60 -13.11 -22.54
C VAL A 280 2.25 -13.39 -23.90
N GLN A 281 3.37 -12.73 -24.20
CA GLN A 281 4.08 -12.87 -25.47
C GLN A 281 4.61 -14.28 -25.71
N ALA A 282 5.15 -14.92 -24.67
CA ALA A 282 5.69 -16.27 -24.73
C ALA A 282 4.62 -17.36 -24.77
N SER A 283 3.38 -17.06 -24.34
CA SER A 283 2.32 -18.07 -24.23
C SER A 283 1.78 -18.62 -25.54
N GLY A 284 2.02 -17.93 -26.67
CA GLY A 284 1.42 -18.27 -27.97
C GLY A 284 -0.11 -18.19 -27.98
N VAL A 285 -0.74 -17.54 -27.00
CA VAL A 285 -2.18 -17.24 -26.98
C VAL A 285 -2.40 -15.94 -27.75
N ALA A 286 -3.47 -15.87 -28.56
CA ALA A 286 -3.80 -14.71 -29.38
C ALA A 286 -4.39 -13.54 -28.55
N VAL A 287 -3.66 -13.10 -27.53
CA VAL A 287 -3.95 -11.88 -26.77
C VAL A 287 -3.07 -10.76 -27.34
N PRO A 288 -3.65 -9.63 -27.80
CA PRO A 288 -2.84 -8.51 -28.25
C PRO A 288 -2.00 -7.91 -27.12
N ASP A 289 -0.69 -7.77 -27.34
CA ASP A 289 0.26 -7.14 -26.40
C ASP A 289 -0.21 -5.76 -25.93
N GLN A 290 -0.80 -5.00 -26.86
CA GLN A 290 -1.37 -3.67 -26.60
C GLN A 290 -2.52 -3.73 -25.59
N LEU A 291 -3.39 -4.74 -25.68
CA LEU A 291 -4.52 -4.87 -24.76
C LEU A 291 -4.02 -5.16 -23.34
N PHE A 292 -3.08 -6.10 -23.19
CA PHE A 292 -2.52 -6.43 -21.89
C PHE A 292 -1.72 -5.27 -21.31
N SER A 293 -0.92 -4.59 -22.14
CA SER A 293 -0.14 -3.44 -21.74
C SER A 293 -1.01 -2.28 -21.26
N VAL A 294 -2.16 -2.01 -21.88
CA VAL A 294 -3.13 -1.02 -21.38
C VAL A 294 -3.64 -1.41 -19.99
N ILE A 295 -3.98 -2.68 -19.76
CA ILE A 295 -4.45 -3.14 -18.45
C ILE A 295 -3.37 -2.93 -17.38
N ALA A 296 -2.13 -3.32 -17.69
CA ALA A 296 -0.99 -3.14 -16.79
C ALA A 296 -0.68 -1.65 -16.54
N LEU A 297 -0.69 -0.79 -17.57
CA LEU A 297 -0.46 0.65 -17.43
C LEU A 297 -1.56 1.31 -16.59
N VAL A 298 -2.82 0.88 -16.73
CA VAL A 298 -3.93 1.36 -15.88
C VAL A 298 -3.72 0.93 -14.43
N ALA A 299 -3.33 -0.33 -14.19
CA ALA A 299 -3.04 -0.84 -12.85
C ALA A 299 -1.91 -0.07 -12.16
N VAL A 300 -0.80 0.12 -12.88
CA VAL A 300 0.37 0.85 -12.37
C VAL A 300 0.05 2.33 -12.16
N ALA A 301 -0.72 2.92 -13.08
CA ALA A 301 -1.14 4.31 -12.96
C ALA A 301 -2.07 4.56 -11.78
N ASN A 302 -3.01 3.66 -11.53
CA ASN A 302 -3.89 3.74 -10.37
C ASN A 302 -3.09 3.70 -9.06
N GLY A 303 -2.19 2.72 -8.90
CA GLY A 303 -1.34 2.61 -7.71
C GLY A 303 -0.48 3.85 -7.47
N ALA A 304 0.15 4.39 -8.52
CA ALA A 304 0.94 5.62 -8.41
C ALA A 304 0.09 6.84 -8.07
N LEU A 305 -1.12 6.94 -8.61
CA LEU A 305 -2.04 8.04 -8.33
C LEU A 305 -2.53 8.01 -6.87
N LEU A 306 -2.96 6.85 -6.37
CA LEU A 306 -3.47 6.69 -5.00
C LEU A 306 -2.40 7.00 -3.95
N THR A 307 -1.20 6.47 -4.14
CA THR A 307 -0.06 6.72 -3.24
C THR A 307 0.35 8.20 -3.24
N MET A 308 0.35 8.87 -4.38
CA MET A 308 0.63 10.31 -4.48
C MET A 308 -0.46 11.19 -3.87
N ILE A 309 -1.73 10.80 -3.99
CA ILE A 309 -2.85 11.48 -3.31
C ILE A 309 -2.66 11.34 -1.79
N MET A 310 -2.37 10.13 -1.29
CA MET A 310 -2.11 9.91 0.13
C MET A 310 -0.92 10.75 0.62
N ALA A 311 0.21 10.72 -0.09
CA ALA A 311 1.42 11.45 0.27
C ALA A 311 1.17 12.97 0.38
N SER A 312 0.54 13.56 -0.63
CA SER A 312 0.24 15.00 -0.64
C SER A 312 -0.73 15.42 0.48
N ARG A 313 -1.74 14.61 0.79
CA ARG A 313 -2.66 14.84 1.94
C ARG A 313 -1.96 14.72 3.28
N MET A 314 -1.03 13.76 3.42
CA MET A 314 -0.28 13.57 4.65
C MET A 314 0.68 14.75 4.91
N VAL A 315 1.39 15.21 3.87
CA VAL A 315 2.23 16.43 3.96
C VAL A 315 1.38 17.66 4.33
N PHE A 316 0.20 17.80 3.73
CA PHE A 316 -0.72 18.89 4.07
C PHE A 316 -1.19 18.82 5.53
N GLY A 317 -1.61 17.64 6.01
CA GLY A 317 -2.01 17.46 7.42
C GLY A 317 -0.87 17.73 8.40
N LEU A 318 0.36 17.34 8.07
CA LEU A 318 1.55 17.66 8.87
C LEU A 318 1.84 19.17 8.87
N ALA A 319 1.61 19.87 7.76
CA ALA A 319 1.76 21.32 7.68
C ALA A 319 0.69 22.06 8.49
N GLU A 320 -0.57 21.60 8.50
CA GLU A 320 -1.64 22.15 9.35
C GLU A 320 -1.33 21.97 10.84
N GLN A 321 -0.73 20.85 11.22
CA GLN A 321 -0.24 20.59 12.57
C GLN A 321 1.06 21.36 12.92
N ARG A 322 1.55 22.21 12.00
CA ARG A 322 2.80 22.98 12.12
C ARG A 322 4.04 22.11 12.33
N LEU A 323 3.99 20.86 11.88
CA LEU A 323 5.13 19.94 11.87
C LEU A 323 5.99 20.08 10.60
N LEU A 324 5.51 20.83 9.62
CA LEU A 324 6.20 21.18 8.39
C LEU A 324 6.04 22.70 8.10
N PRO A 325 6.91 23.30 7.26
CA PRO A 325 6.75 24.69 6.82
C PRO A 325 5.33 25.01 6.37
N ALA A 326 4.77 26.13 6.84
CA ALA A 326 3.41 26.57 6.52
C ALA A 326 3.17 26.75 5.00
N THR A 327 4.23 26.90 4.21
CA THR A 327 4.18 26.94 2.74
C THR A 327 3.65 25.64 2.13
N LEU A 328 3.92 24.49 2.75
CA LEU A 328 3.42 23.18 2.30
C LEU A 328 1.92 23.02 2.54
N GLY A 329 1.36 23.80 3.46
CA GLY A 329 -0.08 23.90 3.71
C GLY A 329 -0.82 24.80 2.71
N ARG A 330 -0.17 25.35 1.68
CA ARG A 330 -0.85 26.21 0.70
C ARG A 330 -1.68 25.39 -0.27
N VAL A 331 -2.93 25.82 -0.45
CA VAL A 331 -3.90 25.20 -1.34
C VAL A 331 -4.22 26.07 -2.56
N LEU A 332 -4.61 25.43 -3.67
CA LEU A 332 -5.07 26.12 -4.87
C LEU A 332 -6.40 26.86 -4.61
N PRO A 333 -6.54 28.13 -5.07
CA PRO A 333 -7.81 28.85 -5.01
C PRO A 333 -8.92 28.06 -5.74
N GLY A 334 -10.09 27.93 -5.10
CA GLY A 334 -11.26 27.21 -5.64
C GLY A 334 -11.27 25.70 -5.34
N ARG A 335 -10.21 24.96 -5.73
CA ARG A 335 -10.17 23.49 -5.61
C ARG A 335 -9.73 22.95 -4.24
N ARG A 336 -9.11 23.80 -3.41
CA ARG A 336 -8.59 23.44 -2.08
C ARG A 336 -7.59 22.26 -2.10
N THR A 337 -6.92 22.02 -3.22
CA THR A 337 -5.88 20.98 -3.36
C THR A 337 -4.51 21.52 -2.91
N PRO A 338 -3.72 20.77 -2.13
CA PRO A 338 -2.46 21.24 -1.55
C PRO A 338 -1.32 21.22 -2.57
N TRP A 339 -1.27 22.22 -3.46
CA TRP A 339 -0.38 22.21 -4.62
C TRP A 339 1.10 22.20 -4.28
N VAL A 340 1.52 22.88 -3.20
CA VAL A 340 2.94 22.90 -2.80
C VAL A 340 3.36 21.51 -2.29
N ALA A 341 2.49 20.85 -1.52
CA ALA A 341 2.72 19.47 -1.09
C ALA A 341 2.88 18.54 -2.30
N ILE A 342 1.97 18.64 -3.28
CA ILE A 342 2.04 17.86 -4.53
C ILE A 342 3.38 18.08 -5.24
N VAL A 343 3.77 19.33 -5.48
CA VAL A 343 5.03 19.66 -6.17
C VAL A 343 6.23 19.07 -5.42
N VAL A 344 6.29 19.22 -4.10
CA VAL A 344 7.41 18.71 -3.31
C VAL A 344 7.45 17.18 -3.30
N THR A 345 6.33 16.51 -3.08
CA THR A 345 6.29 15.03 -3.10
C THR A 345 6.64 14.48 -4.48
N THR A 346 6.16 15.12 -5.56
CA THR A 346 6.49 14.71 -6.93
C THR A 346 7.96 14.96 -7.24
N ALA A 347 8.53 16.09 -6.81
CA ALA A 347 9.96 16.37 -6.98
C ALA A 347 10.85 15.34 -6.27
N VAL A 348 10.47 14.94 -5.05
CA VAL A 348 11.18 13.87 -4.34
C VAL A 348 11.04 12.53 -5.07
N ALA A 349 9.83 12.16 -5.52
CA ALA A 349 9.62 10.93 -6.31
C ALA A 349 10.47 10.93 -7.60
N MET A 350 10.47 12.03 -8.35
CA MET A 350 11.31 12.19 -9.55
C MET A 350 12.81 12.13 -9.24
N GLY A 351 13.24 12.59 -8.06
CA GLY A 351 14.63 12.44 -7.62
C GLY A 351 14.99 10.99 -7.32
N LEU A 352 14.07 10.24 -6.72
CA LEU A 352 14.26 8.83 -6.39
C LEU A 352 14.37 7.95 -7.64
N THR A 353 13.64 8.25 -8.71
CA THR A 353 13.75 7.51 -9.99
C THR A 353 15.10 7.71 -10.69
N LEU A 354 15.88 8.72 -10.32
CA LEU A 354 17.22 8.96 -10.88
C LEU A 354 18.31 8.18 -10.17
N VAL A 355 18.05 7.71 -8.94
CA VAL A 355 19.08 7.16 -8.03
C VAL A 355 18.84 5.70 -7.70
N GLY A 356 17.59 5.22 -7.71
CA GLY A 356 17.25 3.85 -7.37
C GLY A 356 16.54 3.10 -8.49
N ASP A 357 16.75 1.80 -8.56
CA ASP A 357 15.98 0.89 -9.40
C ASP A 357 14.67 0.43 -8.74
N LEU A 358 13.88 -0.35 -9.46
CA LEU A 358 12.57 -0.82 -9.00
C LEU A 358 12.66 -1.67 -7.72
N GLY A 359 13.56 -2.66 -7.70
CA GLY A 359 13.75 -3.57 -6.57
C GLY A 359 14.27 -2.85 -5.32
N GLU A 360 15.23 -1.95 -5.47
CA GLU A 360 15.77 -1.11 -4.41
C GLU A 360 14.69 -0.22 -3.79
N LEU A 361 13.90 0.47 -4.62
CA LEU A 361 12.81 1.32 -4.15
C LEU A 361 11.74 0.49 -3.44
N ALA A 362 11.40 -0.69 -3.96
CA ALA A 362 10.45 -1.59 -3.30
C ALA A 362 10.97 -2.08 -1.94
N ASN A 363 12.24 -2.44 -1.82
CA ASN A 363 12.87 -2.83 -0.56
C ASN A 363 12.85 -1.71 0.48
N ILE A 364 13.11 -0.45 0.06
CA ILE A 364 12.98 0.71 0.95
C ILE A 364 11.53 0.88 1.43
N VAL A 365 10.55 0.74 0.55
CA VAL A 365 9.12 0.82 0.90
C VAL A 365 8.76 -0.25 1.92
N VAL A 366 9.14 -1.50 1.66
CA VAL A 366 8.89 -2.63 2.57
C VAL A 366 9.53 -2.37 3.93
N LEU A 367 10.80 -1.95 3.98
CA LEU A 367 11.48 -1.64 5.24
C LEU A 367 10.73 -0.57 6.04
N LEU A 368 10.37 0.55 5.40
CA LEU A 368 9.63 1.64 6.06
C LEU A 368 8.26 1.18 6.58
N LEU A 369 7.55 0.36 5.82
CA LEU A 369 6.25 -0.17 6.23
C LEU A 369 6.36 -1.25 7.31
N LEU A 370 7.41 -2.07 7.30
CA LEU A 370 7.67 -3.01 8.39
C LEU A 370 7.86 -2.28 9.73
N LEU A 371 8.48 -1.08 9.73
CA LEU A 371 8.56 -0.23 10.94
C LEU A 371 7.17 0.28 11.37
N VAL A 372 6.32 0.67 10.42
CA VAL A 372 4.92 1.07 10.68
C VAL A 372 4.12 -0.10 11.24
N PHE A 373 4.24 -1.28 10.64
CA PHE A 373 3.55 -2.50 11.06
C PHE A 373 4.05 -2.99 12.41
N LEU A 374 5.35 -2.94 12.68
CA LEU A 374 5.90 -3.23 14.00
C LEU A 374 5.28 -2.31 15.07
N SER A 375 5.21 -1.00 14.79
CA SER A 375 4.53 -0.04 15.67
C SER A 375 3.06 -0.39 15.88
N THR A 376 2.31 -0.70 14.81
CA THR A 376 0.88 -1.07 14.89
C THR A 376 0.66 -2.36 15.67
N ASN A 377 1.47 -3.40 15.44
CA ASN A 377 1.36 -4.68 16.13
C ASN A 377 1.67 -4.53 17.64
N VAL A 378 2.66 -3.72 18.00
CA VAL A 378 2.93 -3.37 19.41
C VAL A 378 1.78 -2.53 19.99
N ALA A 379 1.25 -1.58 19.23
CA ALA A 379 0.16 -0.71 19.66
C ALA A 379 -1.11 -1.51 20.05
N VAL A 380 -1.47 -2.57 19.30
CA VAL A 380 -2.59 -3.47 19.69
C VAL A 380 -2.39 -4.02 21.09
N LEU A 381 -1.20 -4.59 21.36
CA LEU A 381 -0.92 -5.25 22.64
C LEU A 381 -0.94 -4.28 23.81
N VAL A 382 -0.43 -3.06 23.61
CA VAL A 382 -0.47 -2.00 24.62
C VAL A 382 -1.90 -1.53 24.87
N LEU A 383 -2.64 -1.26 23.79
CA LEU A 383 -3.99 -0.71 23.85
C LEU A 383 -5.04 -1.72 24.30
N ARG A 384 -4.76 -3.02 24.41
CA ARG A 384 -5.69 -4.00 25.02
C ARG A 384 -6.05 -3.67 26.46
N ARG A 385 -5.22 -2.91 27.17
CA ARG A 385 -5.52 -2.44 28.53
C ARG A 385 -6.66 -1.42 28.57
N ASP A 386 -6.88 -0.69 27.47
CA ASP A 386 -7.98 0.26 27.38
C ASP A 386 -9.31 -0.47 27.27
N ARG A 387 -10.25 -0.15 28.17
CA ARG A 387 -11.62 -0.68 28.11
C ARG A 387 -12.49 0.23 27.25
N VAL A 388 -13.04 -0.31 26.16
CA VAL A 388 -14.03 0.36 25.32
C VAL A 388 -15.37 -0.33 25.53
N ALA A 389 -16.44 0.44 25.73
CA ALA A 389 -17.77 -0.09 26.09
C ALA A 389 -18.44 -0.90 24.97
N ALA A 390 -17.89 -0.86 23.76
CA ALA A 390 -18.54 -1.38 22.59
C ALA A 390 -17.80 -2.58 22.01
N GLU A 391 -18.56 -3.56 21.52
CA GLU A 391 -18.01 -4.78 20.95
C GLU A 391 -17.13 -4.47 19.74
N HIS A 392 -15.95 -5.10 19.69
CA HIS A 392 -15.00 -4.96 18.60
C HIS A 392 -14.34 -6.31 18.30
N PHE A 393 -13.70 -6.41 17.13
CA PHE A 393 -12.94 -7.61 16.79
C PHE A 393 -11.75 -7.75 17.74
N THR A 394 -11.48 -8.96 18.21
CA THR A 394 -10.33 -9.26 19.07
C THR A 394 -9.54 -10.40 18.47
N ALA A 395 -8.28 -10.14 18.12
CA ALA A 395 -7.39 -11.17 17.64
C ALA A 395 -6.88 -12.03 18.81
N PRO A 396 -6.65 -13.33 18.65
CA PRO A 396 -5.84 -14.10 19.59
C PRO A 396 -4.48 -13.42 19.79
N VAL A 397 -4.00 -13.32 21.04
CA VAL A 397 -2.71 -12.65 21.38
C VAL A 397 -1.53 -13.21 20.58
N VAL A 398 -1.61 -14.49 20.21
CA VAL A 398 -0.61 -15.17 19.39
C VAL A 398 -0.43 -14.47 18.03
N LEU A 399 -1.50 -13.93 17.42
CA LEU A 399 -1.39 -13.31 16.08
C LEU A 399 -0.54 -12.03 16.09
N PRO A 400 -0.78 -11.00 16.94
CA PRO A 400 0.10 -9.83 16.99
C PRO A 400 1.54 -10.16 17.41
N VAL A 401 1.75 -11.17 18.28
CA VAL A 401 3.11 -11.59 18.68
C VAL A 401 3.85 -12.22 17.51
N LEU A 402 3.19 -13.11 16.75
CA LEU A 402 3.76 -13.67 15.53
C LEU A 402 3.98 -12.58 14.47
N ALA A 403 3.10 -11.58 14.38
CA ALA A 403 3.27 -10.43 13.48
C ALA A 403 4.51 -9.59 13.84
N ILE A 404 4.78 -9.38 15.13
CA ILE A 404 6.00 -8.70 15.59
C ILE A 404 7.22 -9.55 15.23
N ALA A 405 7.19 -10.85 15.52
CA ALA A 405 8.29 -11.75 15.22
C ALA A 405 8.59 -11.80 13.71
N SER A 406 7.56 -11.83 12.86
CA SER A 406 7.74 -11.81 11.40
C SER A 406 8.28 -10.47 10.91
N CYS A 407 7.81 -9.34 11.44
CA CYS A 407 8.36 -8.03 11.08
C CYS A 407 9.85 -7.93 11.44
N LEU A 408 10.24 -8.41 12.63
CA LEU A 408 11.63 -8.41 13.07
C LEU A 408 12.50 -9.35 12.22
N LEU A 409 11.97 -10.52 11.86
CA LEU A 409 12.65 -11.46 10.95
C LEU A 409 12.90 -10.81 9.59
N LEU A 410 11.86 -10.25 8.95
CA LEU A 410 12.00 -9.58 7.66
C LEU A 410 12.94 -8.37 7.73
N LEU A 411 12.88 -7.57 8.79
CA LEU A 411 13.81 -6.45 9.01
C LEU A 411 15.27 -6.90 9.13
N SER A 412 15.52 -8.07 9.74
CA SER A 412 16.87 -8.63 9.86
C SER A 412 17.45 -9.14 8.54
N GLN A 413 16.60 -9.43 7.56
CA GLN A 413 16.99 -9.90 6.23
C GLN A 413 17.24 -8.77 5.23
N GLN A 414 16.92 -7.53 5.60
CA GLN A 414 17.16 -6.37 4.75
C GLN A 414 18.65 -6.06 4.64
N GLU A 415 19.09 -5.74 3.42
CA GLU A 415 20.48 -5.38 3.17
C GLU A 415 20.91 -4.12 3.92
N ALA A 416 22.20 -4.04 4.24
CA ALA A 416 22.78 -2.86 4.90
C ALA A 416 22.59 -1.58 4.06
N ALA A 417 22.65 -1.68 2.73
CA ALA A 417 22.40 -0.55 1.83
C ALA A 417 20.98 -0.01 1.99
N THR A 418 19.97 -0.89 2.04
CA THR A 418 18.57 -0.52 2.28
C THR A 418 18.39 0.14 3.63
N TRP A 419 19.04 -0.38 4.68
CA TRP A 419 19.05 0.24 6.00
C TRP A 419 19.66 1.64 6.01
N VAL A 420 20.76 1.85 5.29
CA VAL A 420 21.38 3.18 5.17
C VAL A 420 20.45 4.15 4.45
N ARG A 421 19.86 3.76 3.31
CA ARG A 421 18.93 4.60 2.54
C ARG A 421 17.66 4.93 3.34
N ALA A 422 17.05 3.93 3.97
CA ALA A 422 15.90 4.15 4.86
C ALA A 422 16.28 5.00 6.08
N GLY A 423 17.45 4.78 6.66
CA GLY A 423 17.99 5.57 7.77
C GLY A 423 18.20 7.03 7.40
N LEU A 424 18.68 7.33 6.19
CA LEU A 424 18.77 8.70 5.66
C LEU A 424 17.39 9.34 5.50
N LEU A 425 16.40 8.61 4.96
CA LEU A 425 15.02 9.10 4.87
C LEU A 425 14.44 9.39 6.26
N LEU A 426 14.63 8.48 7.23
CA LEU A 426 14.21 8.66 8.62
C LEU A 426 14.91 9.84 9.28
N LEU A 427 16.20 10.03 9.02
CA LEU A 427 16.97 11.18 9.51
C LEU A 427 16.35 12.48 9.02
N VAL A 428 15.94 12.57 7.74
CA VAL A 428 15.20 13.72 7.21
C VAL A 428 13.91 13.93 8.01
N GLY A 429 13.15 12.87 8.31
CA GLY A 429 11.97 12.95 9.16
C GLY A 429 12.27 13.51 10.55
N VAL A 430 13.29 12.97 11.24
CA VAL A 430 13.73 13.45 12.56
C VAL A 430 14.16 14.90 12.51
N LEU A 431 14.94 15.31 11.48
CA LEU A 431 15.36 16.69 11.30
C LEU A 431 14.15 17.61 11.09
N LEU A 432 13.20 17.24 10.23
CA LEU A 432 11.96 18.00 10.03
C LEU A 432 11.19 18.17 11.34
N TYR A 433 11.10 17.13 12.16
CA TYR A 433 10.46 17.19 13.47
C TYR A 433 11.18 18.13 14.45
N LEU A 434 12.51 18.05 14.52
CA LEU A 434 13.33 18.91 15.38
C LEU A 434 13.24 20.37 14.95
N LEU A 435 13.28 20.63 13.64
CA LEU A 435 13.14 21.95 13.05
C LEU A 435 11.77 22.54 13.32
N ALA A 436 10.69 21.75 13.22
CA ALA A 436 9.34 22.18 13.54
C ALA A 436 9.14 22.55 15.03
N ARG A 437 9.95 21.97 15.92
CA ARG A 437 9.95 22.30 17.36
C ARG A 437 10.87 23.45 17.72
N ALA A 438 11.67 23.96 16.79
CA ALA A 438 12.63 25.01 17.05
C ALA A 438 11.90 26.36 17.28
N PRO A 439 12.26 27.14 18.32
CA PRO A 439 11.48 28.32 18.74
C PRO A 439 11.43 29.46 17.71
N TRP A 440 12.30 29.43 16.70
CA TRP A 440 12.41 30.38 15.59
C TRP A 440 11.57 29.96 14.37
N TRP A 441 11.09 28.71 14.33
CA TRP A 441 10.29 28.13 13.26
C TRP A 441 8.78 28.23 13.57
N GLY A 442 8.30 29.42 13.97
CA GLY A 442 6.90 29.86 13.84
C GLY A 442 5.74 29.02 14.44
N GLY A 443 5.97 27.98 15.26
CA GLY A 443 4.90 27.10 15.74
C GLY A 443 5.00 26.80 17.24
N ARG A 444 4.36 27.61 18.09
CA ARG A 444 4.01 27.13 19.44
C ARG A 444 3.09 25.90 19.27
N PRO A 445 3.36 24.75 19.91
CA PRO A 445 2.47 23.60 19.85
C PRO A 445 1.10 24.00 20.39
N ALA A 446 0.04 23.66 19.66
CA ALA A 446 -1.32 23.82 20.16
C ALA A 446 -1.44 23.00 21.45
N ARG A 447 -1.77 23.66 22.56
CA ARG A 447 -2.12 22.99 23.81
C ARG A 447 -3.36 22.16 23.52
N SER A 448 -3.29 20.86 23.75
CA SER A 448 -4.43 19.95 23.74
C SER A 448 -5.48 20.45 24.73
N GLY A 449 -6.54 21.12 24.25
CA GLY A 449 -7.66 21.53 25.10
C GLY A 449 -8.50 22.74 24.70
N GLU A 450 -8.18 23.52 23.67
CA GLU A 450 -9.03 24.67 23.28
C GLU A 450 -9.97 24.33 22.13
N PRO A 451 -11.31 24.46 22.31
CA PRO A 451 -12.26 24.29 21.22
C PRO A 451 -12.11 25.45 20.23
N THR A 452 -11.78 25.13 18.99
CA THR A 452 -11.80 26.06 17.85
C THR A 452 -13.17 26.70 17.72
N ARG A 453 -13.28 28.00 18.04
CA ARG A 453 -14.42 28.82 17.65
C ARG A 453 -14.37 29.01 16.13
N ALA A 454 -15.38 28.49 15.44
CA ALA A 454 -15.63 28.78 14.04
C ALA A 454 -16.03 30.25 13.86
N ALA A 455 -15.48 30.88 12.82
CA ALA A 455 -15.99 32.11 12.23
C ALA A 455 -16.11 31.88 10.72
#